data_AF-A0A0F2R7W9-F1
#
_entry.id   AF-A0A0F2R7W9-F1
#
_cell.length_a   1.000
_cell.length_b   1.000
_cell.length_c   1.000
_cell.angle_alpha   90.00
_cell.angle_beta   90.00
_cell.angle_gamma   90.00
#
_symmetry.space_group_name_H-M   'P 1'
#
loop_
_entity.id
_entity.type
_entity.pdbx_description
1 polymer ?
#
loop_
_entity_poly.entity_id
_entity_poly.type
_entity_poly.pdbx_seq_one_letter_code
_entity_poly.pdbx_strand_id
1 'polypeptide(L)'
;MKHSSILAGAIFLFFLTTTVVMAEPFATLVDIPDEMTEESHGEYLNAMTAKKSMIPSLQEVGFPAYPGAKILFTQMNNRSNENGTSVDLPKRIYMGTSDSVQQVTDFYKQHLNGWKYKKIYGAPTFYKKEGEFKPMEDMTTPRIVIAPEFRARKLMPTSKTTIDIYYSTDR
;
A
#
# COMPACT_ATOMS: atom_id res chain seq x y z
N MET A 1 72.80 -19.10 -0.43
CA MET A 1 71.81 -20.18 -0.65
C MET A 1 70.43 -19.53 -0.68
N LYS A 2 69.70 -19.68 -1.78
CA LYS A 2 68.39 -19.04 -2.03
C LYS A 2 67.29 -20.03 -1.62
N HIS A 3 66.42 -19.67 -0.69
CA HIS A 3 65.19 -20.42 -0.41
C HIS A 3 64.01 -19.74 -1.10
N SER A 4 63.51 -20.39 -2.16
CA SER A 4 62.25 -20.06 -2.81
C SER A 4 61.11 -20.68 -1.99
N SER A 5 60.20 -19.86 -1.47
CA SER A 5 58.93 -20.32 -0.89
C SER A 5 57.81 -19.97 -1.87
N ILE A 6 57.20 -21.00 -2.46
CA ILE A 6 56.06 -20.88 -3.37
C ILE A 6 54.81 -20.73 -2.49
N LEU A 7 54.25 -19.52 -2.45
CA LEU A 7 53.00 -19.26 -1.74
C LEU A 7 51.83 -19.72 -2.63
N ALA A 8 51.26 -20.89 -2.30
CA ALA A 8 50.04 -21.38 -2.89
C ALA A 8 48.85 -20.52 -2.41
N GLY A 9 48.46 -19.53 -3.20
CA GLY A 9 47.28 -18.71 -2.96
C GLY A 9 46.01 -19.50 -3.29
N ALA A 10 45.24 -19.84 -2.25
CA ALA A 10 43.93 -20.46 -2.38
C ALA A 10 42.97 -19.51 -3.13
N ILE A 11 42.46 -19.97 -4.28
CA ILE A 11 41.39 -19.30 -5.01
C ILE A 11 40.09 -19.50 -4.22
N PHE A 12 39.73 -18.49 -3.42
CA PHE A 12 38.45 -18.46 -2.71
C PHE A 12 37.34 -18.16 -3.74
N LEU A 13 36.68 -19.22 -4.21
CA LEU A 13 35.54 -19.11 -5.11
C LEU A 13 34.34 -18.53 -4.33
N PHE A 14 34.15 -17.21 -4.39
CA PHE A 14 32.95 -16.56 -3.88
C PHE A 14 31.77 -16.96 -4.75
N PHE A 15 31.00 -17.95 -4.32
CA PHE A 15 29.66 -18.22 -4.87
C PHE A 15 28.76 -17.04 -4.51
N LEU A 16 28.65 -16.06 -5.43
CA LEU A 16 27.59 -15.05 -5.40
C LEU A 16 26.24 -15.77 -5.51
N THR A 17 25.61 -16.01 -4.37
CA THR A 17 24.20 -16.34 -4.32
C THR A 17 23.43 -15.06 -4.63
N THR A 18 22.96 -14.93 -5.86
CA THR A 18 21.99 -13.89 -6.22
C THR A 18 20.68 -14.23 -5.52
N THR A 19 20.47 -13.69 -4.32
CA THR A 19 19.16 -13.69 -3.68
C THR A 19 18.25 -12.86 -4.58
N VAL A 20 17.27 -13.52 -5.20
CA VAL A 20 16.17 -12.82 -5.88
C VAL A 20 15.43 -12.06 -4.78
N VAL A 21 15.68 -10.76 -4.67
CA VAL A 21 14.97 -9.87 -3.75
C VAL A 21 13.58 -9.69 -4.35
N MET A 22 12.65 -10.58 -3.98
CA MET A 22 11.24 -10.33 -4.24
C MET A 22 10.79 -9.17 -3.37
N ALA A 23 10.28 -8.11 -3.99
CA ALA A 23 9.74 -6.97 -3.26
C ALA A 23 8.57 -7.42 -2.39
N GLU A 24 8.60 -7.08 -1.10
CA GLU A 24 7.53 -7.45 -0.17
C GLU A 24 6.23 -6.72 -0.56
N PRO A 25 5.08 -7.42 -0.63
CA PRO A 25 3.81 -6.76 -0.93
C PRO A 25 3.45 -5.78 0.19
N PHE A 26 2.87 -4.63 -0.17
CA PHE A 26 2.42 -3.65 0.81
C PHE A 26 1.36 -4.24 1.74
N ALA A 27 0.35 -4.93 1.21
CA ALA A 27 -0.66 -5.65 1.97
C ALA A 27 -1.24 -6.78 1.12
N THR A 28 -1.86 -7.77 1.77
CA THR A 28 -2.55 -8.86 1.07
C THR A 28 -3.90 -8.39 0.52
N LEU A 29 -4.36 -8.95 -0.59
CA LEU A 29 -5.74 -8.75 -1.04
C LEU A 29 -6.74 -9.36 -0.06
N VAL A 30 -7.96 -8.84 -0.06
CA VAL A 30 -9.09 -9.48 0.62
C VAL A 30 -9.38 -10.83 -0.02
N ASP A 31 -9.67 -11.84 0.81
CA ASP A 31 -10.03 -13.17 0.31
C ASP A 31 -11.46 -13.14 -0.21
N ILE A 32 -11.63 -13.49 -1.47
CA ILE A 32 -12.91 -13.39 -2.18
C ILE A 32 -13.34 -14.80 -2.56
N PRO A 33 -14.46 -15.30 -2.03
CA PRO A 33 -15.01 -16.59 -2.42
C PRO A 33 -15.17 -16.68 -3.94
N ASP A 34 -14.80 -17.81 -4.52
CA ASP A 34 -14.97 -18.05 -5.96
C ASP A 34 -16.43 -18.21 -6.37
N GLU A 35 -17.29 -18.54 -5.42
CA GLU A 35 -18.72 -18.80 -5.59
C GLU A 35 -19.59 -17.52 -5.55
N MET A 36 -19.00 -16.33 -5.63
CA MET A 36 -19.79 -15.09 -5.64
C MET A 36 -20.60 -15.01 -6.94
N THR A 37 -21.91 -15.23 -6.87
CA THR A 37 -22.82 -15.24 -8.01
C THR A 37 -23.20 -13.82 -8.45
N GLU A 38 -23.55 -13.64 -9.73
CA GLU A 38 -23.99 -12.34 -10.28
C GLU A 38 -25.33 -11.84 -9.70
N GLU A 39 -26.02 -12.66 -8.90
CA GLU A 39 -27.34 -12.36 -8.32
C GLU A 39 -27.33 -11.08 -7.47
N SER A 40 -26.19 -10.75 -6.86
CA SER A 40 -25.93 -9.46 -6.24
C SER A 40 -24.99 -8.63 -7.09
N HIS A 41 -25.48 -8.10 -8.21
CA HIS A 41 -24.69 -7.37 -9.22
C HIS A 41 -23.64 -6.39 -8.65
N GLY A 42 -24.00 -5.63 -7.61
CA GLY A 42 -23.06 -4.70 -6.96
C GLY A 42 -21.92 -5.37 -6.18
N GLU A 43 -22.16 -6.53 -5.56
CA GLU A 43 -21.17 -7.27 -4.79
C GLU A 43 -20.20 -8.01 -5.71
N TYR A 44 -20.74 -8.64 -6.76
CA TYR A 44 -19.96 -9.28 -7.80
C TYR A 44 -18.98 -8.30 -8.47
N LEU A 45 -19.45 -7.09 -8.82
CA LEU A 45 -18.57 -6.06 -9.39
C LEU A 45 -17.46 -5.61 -8.42
N ASN A 46 -17.78 -5.46 -7.13
CA ASN A 46 -16.78 -5.10 -6.12
C ASN A 46 -15.74 -6.21 -5.94
N ALA A 47 -16.18 -7.47 -5.91
CA ALA A 47 -15.31 -8.64 -5.84
C ALA A 47 -14.40 -8.76 -7.07
N MET A 48 -14.94 -8.55 -8.27
CA MET A 48 -14.13 -8.55 -9.49
C MET A 48 -13.12 -7.41 -9.52
N THR A 49 -13.50 -6.22 -9.03
CA THR A 49 -12.58 -5.07 -8.91
C THR A 49 -11.44 -5.38 -7.94
N ALA A 50 -11.76 -5.99 -6.81
CA ALA A 50 -10.79 -6.41 -5.81
C ALA A 50 -9.84 -7.49 -6.36
N LYS A 51 -10.36 -8.54 -7.03
CA LYS A 51 -9.54 -9.58 -7.69
C LYS A 51 -8.58 -9.02 -8.75
N LYS A 52 -8.97 -7.93 -9.44
CA LYS A 52 -8.14 -7.26 -10.46
C LYS A 52 -7.25 -6.16 -9.89
N SER A 53 -7.25 -5.93 -8.59
CA SER A 53 -6.46 -4.87 -7.98
C SER A 53 -4.97 -5.21 -8.00
N MET A 54 -4.16 -4.18 -8.23
CA MET A 54 -2.71 -4.29 -8.19
C MET A 54 -2.25 -4.20 -6.74
N ILE A 55 -1.35 -5.09 -6.33
CA ILE A 55 -0.71 -5.00 -5.01
C ILE A 55 0.63 -4.30 -5.21
N PRO A 56 0.78 -3.02 -4.81
CA PRO A 56 2.08 -2.38 -4.87
C PRO A 56 3.01 -3.01 -3.84
N SER A 57 4.31 -2.92 -4.07
CA SER A 57 5.31 -3.29 -3.07
C SER A 57 5.37 -2.27 -1.94
N LEU A 58 5.83 -2.72 -0.78
CA LEU A 58 6.08 -1.86 0.39
C LEU A 58 7.07 -0.73 0.05
N GLN A 59 8.09 -1.05 -0.76
CA GLN A 59 9.12 -0.10 -1.17
C GLN A 59 8.55 1.02 -2.05
N GLU A 60 7.66 0.70 -2.99
CA GLU A 60 7.02 1.71 -3.85
C GLU A 60 6.12 2.63 -3.03
N VAL A 61 5.38 2.08 -2.05
CA VAL A 61 4.49 2.87 -1.20
C VAL A 61 5.28 3.83 -0.28
N GLY A 62 6.43 3.39 0.23
CA GLY A 62 7.37 4.26 0.96
C GLY A 62 6.94 4.64 2.38
N PHE A 63 5.99 3.92 2.97
CA PHE A 63 5.60 4.00 4.39
C PHE A 63 5.02 2.65 4.82
N PRO A 64 4.97 2.33 6.13
CA PRO A 64 4.56 1.00 6.57
C PRO A 64 3.07 0.77 6.37
N ALA A 65 2.73 -0.44 5.91
CA ALA A 65 1.36 -0.91 5.88
C ALA A 65 0.82 -1.14 7.30
N TYR A 66 -0.49 -1.00 7.47
CA TYR A 66 -1.12 -1.34 8.74
C TYR A 66 -1.17 -2.87 8.91
N PRO A 67 -0.66 -3.45 10.01
CA PRO A 67 -0.69 -4.88 10.23
C PRO A 67 -2.10 -5.47 10.15
N GLY A 68 -2.26 -6.56 9.39
CA GLY A 68 -3.54 -7.25 9.23
C GLY A 68 -4.58 -6.51 8.37
N ALA A 69 -4.26 -5.33 7.82
CA ALA A 69 -5.09 -4.71 6.81
C ALA A 69 -5.05 -5.51 5.50
N LYS A 70 -6.20 -5.58 4.81
CA LYS A 70 -6.33 -6.21 3.49
C LYS A 70 -6.76 -5.20 2.45
N ILE A 71 -6.17 -5.27 1.26
CA ILE A 71 -6.54 -4.45 0.10
C ILE A 71 -7.92 -4.91 -0.39
N LEU A 72 -8.87 -3.99 -0.35
CA LEU A 72 -10.23 -4.18 -0.84
C LEU A 72 -10.32 -3.79 -2.32
N PHE A 73 -9.66 -2.71 -2.72
CA PHE A 73 -9.40 -2.44 -4.13
C PHE A 73 -8.29 -1.40 -4.31
N THR A 74 -7.73 -1.34 -5.51
CA THR A 74 -6.86 -0.25 -5.96
C THR A 74 -7.44 0.45 -7.17
N GLN A 75 -7.26 1.77 -7.24
CA GLN A 75 -7.60 2.54 -8.43
C GLN A 75 -6.32 2.93 -9.15
N MET A 76 -6.19 2.55 -10.43
CA MET A 76 -5.02 2.91 -11.24
C MET A 76 -5.09 4.35 -11.75
N ASN A 77 -3.93 4.91 -12.09
CA ASN A 77 -3.84 6.12 -12.90
C ASN A 77 -4.17 5.79 -14.36
N ASN A 78 -4.96 6.63 -15.02
CA ASN A 78 -5.20 6.52 -16.48
C ASN A 78 -4.03 7.11 -17.29
N ARG A 79 -2.91 7.45 -16.66
CA ARG A 79 -1.75 8.09 -17.29
C ARG A 79 -0.66 7.04 -17.53
N SER A 80 -0.54 6.61 -18.78
CA SER A 80 0.73 6.09 -19.29
C SER A 80 1.70 7.26 -19.41
N ASN A 81 2.96 7.09 -19.02
CA ASN A 81 3.99 8.06 -19.42
C ASN A 81 4.19 8.00 -20.95
N GLU A 82 4.79 9.04 -21.54
CA GLU A 82 5.03 9.14 -22.99
C GLU A 82 5.97 8.02 -23.53
N ASN A 83 6.61 7.28 -22.63
CA ASN A 83 7.49 6.14 -22.93
C ASN A 83 6.82 4.77 -22.72
N GLY A 84 5.50 4.71 -22.49
CA GLY A 84 4.75 3.46 -22.31
C GLY A 84 4.96 2.75 -20.97
N THR A 85 5.72 3.32 -20.04
CA THR A 85 5.86 2.84 -18.66
C THR A 85 4.77 3.49 -17.79
N SER A 86 3.86 2.70 -17.25
CA SER A 86 2.86 3.22 -16.31
C SER A 86 3.56 3.73 -15.06
N VAL A 87 2.99 4.74 -14.39
CA VAL A 87 3.41 5.02 -13.00
C VAL A 87 3.00 3.81 -12.16
N ASP A 88 3.97 3.13 -11.56
CA ASP A 88 3.83 1.82 -10.88
C ASP A 88 2.96 1.83 -9.61
N LEU A 89 2.43 2.99 -9.21
CA LEU A 89 1.59 3.12 -8.02
C LEU A 89 0.14 3.40 -8.40
N PRO A 90 -0.83 2.71 -7.76
CA PRO A 90 -2.23 3.06 -7.93
C PRO A 90 -2.46 4.44 -7.32
N LYS A 91 -3.29 5.28 -7.94
CA LYS A 91 -3.65 6.59 -7.38
C LYS A 91 -4.39 6.49 -6.05
N ARG A 92 -5.02 5.34 -5.79
CA ARG A 92 -5.73 5.06 -4.55
C ARG A 92 -5.58 3.60 -4.14
N ILE A 93 -5.29 3.35 -2.87
CA ILE A 93 -5.37 2.02 -2.25
C ILE A 93 -6.42 2.10 -1.15
N TYR A 94 -7.46 1.28 -1.28
CA TYR A 94 -8.52 1.18 -0.28
C TYR A 94 -8.39 -0.15 0.45
N MET A 95 -8.23 -0.08 1.77
CA MET A 95 -8.00 -1.24 2.64
C MET A 95 -9.02 -1.31 3.77
N GLY A 96 -9.23 -2.52 4.28
CA GLY A 96 -10.05 -2.80 5.47
C GLY A 96 -9.23 -3.49 6.56
N THR A 97 -9.59 -3.24 7.82
CA THR A 97 -9.03 -3.94 8.99
C THR A 97 -10.10 -4.16 10.06
N SER A 98 -9.95 -5.23 10.85
CA SER A 98 -10.83 -5.56 11.98
C SER A 98 -10.58 -4.74 13.24
N ASP A 99 -9.52 -3.94 13.24
CA ASP A 99 -9.17 -3.02 14.32
C ASP A 99 -10.01 -1.74 14.31
N SER A 100 -10.05 -1.07 15.46
CA SER A 100 -10.76 0.20 15.61
C SER A 100 -10.04 1.38 14.96
N VAL A 101 -10.79 2.44 14.63
CA VAL A 101 -10.24 3.69 14.08
C VAL A 101 -9.13 4.26 14.96
N GLN A 102 -9.25 4.12 16.29
CA GLN A 102 -8.27 4.62 17.24
C GLN A 102 -6.95 3.86 17.14
N GLN A 103 -6.98 2.52 17.12
CA GLN A 103 -5.77 1.69 16.96
C GLN A 103 -5.03 2.02 15.65
N VAL A 104 -5.78 2.12 14.55
CA VAL A 104 -5.21 2.47 13.24
C VAL A 104 -4.60 3.87 13.23
N THR A 105 -5.28 4.83 13.87
CA THR A 105 -4.77 6.20 13.99
C THR A 105 -3.48 6.25 14.80
N ASP A 106 -3.42 5.54 15.93
CA ASP A 106 -2.25 5.56 16.80
C ASP A 106 -1.04 4.89 16.17
N PHE A 107 -1.26 3.79 15.42
CA PHE A 107 -0.22 3.19 14.60
C PHE A 107 0.39 4.22 13.64
N TYR A 108 -0.43 4.89 12.83
CA TYR A 108 0.09 5.82 11.83
C TYR A 108 0.72 7.08 12.44
N LYS A 109 0.25 7.54 13.62
CA LYS A 109 0.93 8.62 14.35
C LYS A 109 2.38 8.27 14.73
N GLN A 110 2.64 7.01 15.06
CA GLN A 110 3.96 6.54 15.48
C GLN A 110 4.89 6.27 14.30
N HIS A 111 4.34 5.93 13.14
CA HIS A 111 5.12 5.38 12.02
C HIS A 111 5.23 6.29 10.81
N LEU A 112 4.39 7.33 10.68
CA LEU A 112 4.44 8.27 9.55
C LEU A 112 5.31 9.49 9.85
N ASN A 113 6.62 9.27 9.90
CA ASN A 113 7.58 10.35 10.12
C ASN A 113 7.48 11.44 9.04
N GLY A 114 7.37 12.70 9.48
CA GLY A 114 7.25 13.86 8.59
C GLY A 114 5.84 14.07 7.99
N TRP A 115 4.86 13.24 8.33
CA TRP A 115 3.46 13.49 7.97
C TRP A 115 2.79 14.35 9.03
N LYS A 116 1.87 15.20 8.60
CA LYS A 116 1.00 15.98 9.49
C LYS A 116 -0.30 15.23 9.73
N TYR A 117 -0.91 15.49 10.89
CA TYR A 117 -2.17 14.87 11.32
C TYR A 117 -3.24 15.93 11.59
N LYS A 118 -4.46 15.72 11.08
CA LYS A 118 -5.64 16.54 11.40
C LYS A 118 -6.90 15.67 11.29
N LYS A 119 -7.92 15.96 12.10
CA LYS A 119 -9.27 15.43 11.87
C LYS A 119 -9.99 16.29 10.83
N ILE A 120 -10.38 15.71 9.72
CA ILE A 120 -11.03 16.40 8.59
C ILE A 120 -12.43 15.83 8.46
N TYR A 121 -13.46 16.67 8.66
CA TYR A 121 -14.85 16.23 8.75
C TYR A 121 -15.05 15.07 9.75
N GLY A 122 -14.29 15.06 10.84
CA GLY A 122 -14.32 14.00 11.86
C GLY A 122 -13.45 12.77 11.58
N ALA A 123 -12.95 12.58 10.36
CA ALA A 123 -12.07 11.47 10.00
C ALA A 123 -10.60 11.79 10.34
N PRO A 124 -9.86 10.90 11.04
CA PRO A 124 -8.42 10.99 11.15
C PRO A 124 -7.74 10.99 9.76
N THR A 125 -7.01 12.06 9.46
CA THR A 125 -6.31 12.22 8.17
C THR A 125 -4.84 12.55 8.39
N PHE A 126 -3.96 11.79 7.76
CA PHE A 126 -2.54 12.08 7.64
C PHE A 126 -2.24 12.62 6.26
N TYR A 127 -1.39 13.62 6.14
CA TYR A 127 -1.02 14.21 4.86
C TYR A 127 0.43 14.69 4.83
N LYS A 128 1.02 14.67 3.63
CA LYS A 128 2.41 15.11 3.39
C LYS A 128 2.42 16.41 2.59
N LYS A 129 2.32 17.55 3.28
CA LYS A 129 2.32 18.89 2.69
C LYS A 129 2.93 19.94 3.64
N GLU A 130 3.63 20.91 3.07
CA GLU A 130 4.07 22.12 3.77
C GLU A 130 2.92 23.12 3.97
N GLY A 131 2.88 23.78 5.14
CA GLY A 131 1.77 24.66 5.51
C GLY A 131 0.46 23.94 5.87
N GLU A 132 -0.66 24.63 5.68
CA GLU A 132 -2.02 24.13 5.95
C GLU A 132 -2.56 23.29 4.79
N PHE A 133 -3.22 22.18 5.13
CA PHE A 133 -3.92 21.33 4.17
C PHE A 133 -5.39 21.69 4.09
N LYS A 134 -5.86 21.93 2.87
CA LYS A 134 -7.22 22.29 2.51
C LYS A 134 -7.80 21.22 1.58
N PRO A 135 -8.63 20.30 2.07
CA PRO A 135 -9.05 19.10 1.33
C PRO A 135 -9.63 19.33 -0.07
N MET A 136 -10.36 20.42 -0.25
CA MET A 136 -11.02 20.77 -1.52
C MET A 136 -10.06 21.42 -2.53
N GLU A 137 -8.98 22.04 -2.05
CA GLU A 137 -7.98 22.71 -2.88
C GLU A 137 -6.77 21.78 -3.16
N ASP A 138 -6.47 20.88 -2.22
CA ASP A 138 -5.26 20.06 -2.19
C ASP A 138 -5.51 18.59 -2.59
N MET A 139 -6.34 18.36 -3.61
CA MET A 139 -6.81 17.02 -3.98
C MET A 139 -5.66 16.05 -4.37
N THR A 140 -4.54 16.58 -4.88
CA THR A 140 -3.35 15.81 -5.27
C THR A 140 -2.35 15.60 -4.14
N THR A 141 -2.58 16.16 -2.94
CA THR A 141 -1.68 15.92 -1.81
C THR A 141 -1.79 14.45 -1.35
N PRO A 142 -0.65 13.73 -1.19
CA PRO A 142 -0.66 12.39 -0.63
C PRO A 142 -1.28 12.39 0.76
N ARG A 143 -2.25 11.51 0.98
CA ARG A 143 -2.98 11.45 2.25
C ARG A 143 -3.47 10.05 2.57
N ILE A 144 -3.61 9.79 3.86
CA ILE A 144 -4.22 8.58 4.42
C ILE A 144 -5.43 9.02 5.21
N VAL A 145 -6.62 8.57 4.82
CA VAL A 145 -7.88 8.85 5.50
C VAL A 145 -8.34 7.58 6.19
N ILE A 146 -8.57 7.67 7.49
CA ILE A 146 -9.07 6.56 8.31
C ILE A 146 -10.52 6.86 8.66
N ALA A 147 -11.39 5.89 8.44
CA ALA A 147 -12.82 6.04 8.72
C ALA A 147 -13.42 4.75 9.28
N PRO A 148 -14.50 4.83 10.07
CA PRO A 148 -15.29 3.64 10.39
C PRO A 148 -15.79 2.98 9.10
N GLU A 149 -15.83 1.66 9.11
CA GLU A 149 -16.26 0.86 7.96
C GLU A 149 -17.81 0.80 7.87
N PHE A 150 -18.35 1.25 6.73
CA PHE A 150 -19.76 1.17 6.37
C PHE A 150 -20.07 0.47 5.03
N ARG A 151 -19.09 0.29 4.12
CA ARG A 151 -19.31 -0.15 2.73
C ARG A 151 -18.61 -1.47 2.38
N ALA A 152 -17.48 -1.77 2.99
CA ALA A 152 -16.67 -2.97 2.76
C ALA A 152 -17.12 -4.23 3.52
N ARG A 153 -18.10 -4.17 4.43
CA ARG A 153 -18.54 -5.31 5.26
C ARG A 153 -18.93 -6.54 4.44
N LYS A 154 -19.34 -6.36 3.19
CA LYS A 154 -19.72 -7.49 2.33
C LYS A 154 -18.50 -8.26 1.83
N LEU A 155 -17.41 -7.57 1.51
CA LEU A 155 -16.15 -8.21 1.09
C LEU A 155 -15.30 -8.65 2.29
N MET A 156 -15.35 -7.90 3.39
CA MET A 156 -14.62 -8.20 4.62
C MET A 156 -15.55 -7.98 5.82
N PRO A 157 -16.37 -8.97 6.19
CA PRO A 157 -17.36 -8.85 7.27
C PRO A 157 -16.79 -8.49 8.63
N THR A 158 -15.52 -8.85 8.86
CA THR A 158 -14.80 -8.54 10.09
C THR A 158 -14.25 -7.11 10.13
N SER A 159 -14.31 -6.37 9.02
CA SER A 159 -13.76 -5.02 8.93
C SER A 159 -14.55 -4.03 9.78
N LYS A 160 -13.84 -3.28 10.62
CA LYS A 160 -14.39 -2.19 11.44
C LYS A 160 -13.90 -0.82 10.99
N THR A 161 -12.75 -0.78 10.32
CA THR A 161 -12.08 0.45 9.89
C THR A 161 -11.59 0.32 8.46
N THR A 162 -11.71 1.40 7.71
CA THR A 162 -11.12 1.52 6.37
C THR A 162 -9.95 2.48 6.38
N ILE A 163 -8.92 2.15 5.59
CA ILE A 163 -7.74 2.96 5.37
C ILE A 163 -7.71 3.31 3.89
N ASP A 164 -7.85 4.60 3.59
CA ASP A 164 -7.92 5.10 2.23
C ASP A 164 -6.70 5.95 1.92
N ILE A 165 -5.82 5.40 1.10
CA ILE A 165 -4.53 5.99 0.75
C ILE A 165 -4.67 6.63 -0.63
N TYR A 166 -4.38 7.92 -0.72
CA TYR A 166 -4.31 8.66 -1.97
C TYR A 166 -2.87 9.07 -2.25
N TYR A 167 -2.42 8.88 -3.49
CA TYR A 167 -1.13 9.33 -3.98
C TYR A 167 -1.28 10.62 -4.80
N SER A 168 -0.20 11.41 -4.86
CA SER A 168 -0.14 12.53 -5.80
C SER A 168 -0.08 12.00 -7.23
N THR A 169 -0.85 12.64 -8.11
CA THR A 169 -0.86 12.40 -9.55
C THR A 169 0.21 13.19 -10.30
N ASP A 170 0.99 14.01 -9.59
CA ASP A 170 1.84 15.05 -10.17
C ASP A 170 3.34 14.68 -10.17
N ARG A 171 3.66 13.38 -10.29
CA ARG A 171 5.04 12.94 -10.58
C ARG A 171 5.37 13.13 -12.05
#